data_AF-A0A9D5JCQ1-F1
#
_entry.id   AF-A0A9D5JCQ1-F1
#
_cell.length_a   1.000
_cell.length_b   1.000
_cell.length_c   1.000
_cell.angle_alpha   90.00
_cell.angle_beta   90.00
_cell.angle_gamma   90.00
#
_symmetry.space_group_name_H-M   'P 1'
#
loop_
_entity.id
_entity.type
_entity.pdbx_description
1 polymer ?
#
loop_
_entity_poly.entity_id
_entity_poly.type
_entity_poly.pdbx_seq_one_letter_code
_entity_poly.pdbx_strand_id
1 'polypeptide(L)'
;MTPDKQPRAEYRPAGTVDIATALAPYRGPWSAKLAAHLLRRAGFGGSGQEIQTAAAAGMTAAVDRLIHFGPDTLPQAPEVDLSYGKMVDKMQRRKALFGTELWYLNRLLMTPNPLQEKMAYFWSNHFTSAMGQKGITPAMTIGQLALFRRYALGNYAQLTHDVSRDAAMLHYLDGIQNRSQHPNENYARELMELFTMGVGNYSEDDVRESARAFTGFTVNRRTGEFRFVPQLHDDGSKTFLGHTGNFNGDQVVDIIMQQPATGRFMARKFLRAFVYDDPEPALVDAVAGALRSSGYDVGPLMNTLLRSNVFYSDRAYRAIVKSPLEITIGALKTLGATTVGIRTLAALNTMGQVPLRPPNVAGWPGGALWMNQGVFLARLNYLHQLVMFKSPGTGGDPAEMTAMDMPAMKGAGRAMKGMLGDPAGQLAEPSTWVAGASVNDPRSVAQHVLQTVVQGDATAEQQTNILDFLSTDGVGNHVTLSRENFEEKVRGAMSLAMALPSYQLA
;
A
#
# COMPACT_ATOMS: atom_id res chain seq x y z
N MET A 1 -8.68 -1.27 26.92
CA MET A 1 -7.95 -1.07 25.65
C MET A 1 -6.55 -1.62 25.83
N THR A 2 -6.11 -2.51 24.94
CA THR A 2 -4.70 -2.93 24.87
C THR A 2 -3.83 -1.73 24.46
N PRO A 3 -2.58 -1.63 24.96
CA PRO A 3 -1.68 -0.51 24.65
C PRO A 3 -1.43 -0.27 23.15
N ASP A 4 -1.61 -1.30 22.32
CA ASP A 4 -1.41 -1.28 20.86
C ASP A 4 -2.53 -0.58 20.06
N LYS A 5 -3.60 -0.12 20.72
CA LYS A 5 -4.75 0.54 20.07
C LYS A 5 -4.87 2.04 20.41
N GLN A 6 -3.77 2.70 20.81
CA GLN A 6 -3.79 4.13 21.10
C GLN A 6 -4.13 4.94 19.83
N PRO A 7 -4.99 5.97 19.93
CA PRO A 7 -5.29 6.84 18.80
C PRO A 7 -4.01 7.53 18.34
N ARG A 8 -3.67 7.32 17.08
CA ARG A 8 -2.54 7.99 16.43
C ARG A 8 -2.77 9.50 16.44
N ALA A 9 -1.74 10.28 16.73
CA ALA A 9 -1.80 11.73 16.58
C ALA A 9 -2.13 12.07 15.11
N GLU A 10 -3.32 12.65 14.92
CA GLU A 10 -3.82 13.04 13.61
C GLU A 10 -3.28 14.44 13.29
N TYR A 11 -2.90 14.67 12.04
CA TYR A 11 -2.34 15.93 11.59
C TYR A 11 -3.14 16.40 10.37
N ARG A 12 -3.82 17.54 10.50
CA ARG A 12 -4.46 18.20 9.37
C ARG A 12 -3.43 19.03 8.61
N PRO A 13 -3.18 18.75 7.31
CA PRO A 13 -2.26 19.55 6.52
C PRO A 13 -2.74 20.99 6.33
N ALA A 14 -1.78 21.88 6.11
CA ALA A 14 -2.05 23.27 5.75
C ALA A 14 -2.77 23.38 4.39
N GLY A 15 -3.29 24.56 4.05
CA GLY A 15 -4.06 24.81 2.84
C GLY A 15 -5.56 24.92 3.12
N THR A 16 -6.35 25.15 2.08
CA THR A 16 -7.81 25.41 2.17
C THR A 16 -8.62 24.47 1.30
N VAL A 17 -9.79 24.08 1.78
CA VAL A 17 -10.82 23.36 1.02
C VAL A 17 -12.15 24.04 1.29
N ASP A 18 -12.87 24.40 0.23
CA ASP A 18 -14.27 24.77 0.34
C ASP A 18 -15.11 23.48 0.41
N ILE A 19 -15.68 23.22 1.59
CA ILE A 19 -16.44 22.00 1.85
C ILE A 19 -17.70 21.92 0.99
N ALA A 20 -18.31 23.06 0.65
CA ALA A 20 -19.53 23.09 -0.16
C ALA A 20 -19.29 22.60 -1.60
N THR A 21 -18.08 22.81 -2.12
CA THR A 21 -17.69 22.42 -3.49
C THR A 21 -16.65 21.32 -3.53
N ALA A 22 -16.32 20.72 -2.37
CA ALA A 22 -15.24 19.74 -2.22
C ALA A 22 -15.35 18.54 -3.16
N LEU A 23 -16.55 17.96 -3.28
CA LEU A 23 -16.82 16.79 -4.14
C LEU A 23 -17.24 17.17 -5.57
N ALA A 24 -17.34 18.47 -5.89
CA ALA A 24 -17.65 18.90 -7.24
C ALA A 24 -16.48 18.60 -8.19
N PRO A 25 -16.73 18.38 -9.50
CA PRO A 25 -15.68 18.10 -10.46
C PRO A 25 -14.64 19.22 -10.53
N TYR A 26 -13.37 18.85 -10.46
CA TYR A 26 -12.24 19.76 -10.62
C TYR A 26 -12.19 20.32 -12.05
N ARG A 27 -12.09 21.64 -12.15
CA ARG A 27 -12.02 22.39 -13.42
C ARG A 27 -10.77 23.27 -13.53
N GLY A 28 -9.83 23.13 -12.60
CA GLY A 28 -8.59 23.89 -12.61
C GLY A 28 -7.58 23.38 -13.65
N PRO A 29 -6.38 23.99 -13.73
CA PRO A 29 -5.36 23.59 -14.67
C PRO A 29 -4.90 22.15 -14.41
N TRP A 30 -4.59 21.42 -15.48
CA TRP A 30 -4.03 20.07 -15.44
C TRP A 30 -2.57 20.09 -15.89
N SER A 31 -1.69 19.44 -15.15
CA SER A 31 -0.24 19.46 -15.39
C SER A 31 0.41 18.15 -14.99
N ALA A 32 1.67 17.95 -15.40
CA ALA A 32 2.49 16.82 -14.95
C ALA A 32 2.59 16.72 -13.41
N LYS A 33 2.53 17.86 -12.71
CA LYS A 33 2.53 17.91 -11.24
C LYS A 33 1.28 17.25 -10.64
N LEU A 34 0.09 17.53 -11.19
CA LEU A 34 -1.16 16.92 -10.73
C LEU A 34 -1.36 15.49 -11.25
N ALA A 35 -0.82 15.17 -12.43
CA ALA A 35 -0.75 13.79 -12.91
C ALA A 35 0.11 12.91 -11.98
N ALA A 36 1.26 13.42 -11.54
CA ALA A 36 2.12 12.71 -10.59
C ALA A 36 1.44 12.56 -9.22
N HIS A 37 0.71 13.57 -8.75
CA HIS A 37 -0.14 13.46 -7.55
C HIS A 37 -1.14 12.31 -7.70
N LEU A 38 -1.93 12.32 -8.77
CA LEU A 38 -2.90 11.25 -9.06
C LEU A 38 -2.25 9.86 -9.01
N LEU A 39 -1.11 9.66 -9.68
CA LEU A 39 -0.42 8.35 -9.72
C LEU A 39 0.17 7.91 -8.37
N ARG A 40 0.57 8.85 -7.50
CA ARG A 40 1.02 8.53 -6.13
C ARG A 40 -0.15 8.14 -5.23
N ARG A 41 -1.31 8.79 -5.37
CA ARG A 41 -2.50 8.52 -4.54
C ARG A 41 -3.27 7.29 -5.02
N ALA A 42 -3.45 7.14 -6.33
CA ALA A 42 -4.19 6.04 -6.98
C ALA A 42 -3.28 4.89 -7.46
N GLY A 43 -2.07 4.80 -6.89
CA GLY A 43 -1.07 3.81 -7.25
C GLY A 43 0.08 3.82 -6.25
N PHE A 44 1.27 3.43 -6.71
CA PHE A 44 2.52 3.49 -5.95
C PHE A 44 3.49 4.51 -6.58
N GLY A 45 2.95 5.54 -7.23
CA GLY A 45 3.70 6.48 -8.06
C GLY A 45 3.72 6.06 -9.53
N GLY A 46 4.45 6.83 -10.34
CA GLY A 46 4.65 6.57 -11.76
C GLY A 46 6.03 7.03 -12.21
N SER A 47 6.55 6.35 -13.22
CA SER A 47 7.75 6.78 -13.97
C SER A 47 7.51 8.12 -14.66
N GLY A 48 8.59 8.78 -15.08
CA GLY A 48 8.49 10.03 -15.85
C GLY A 48 7.59 9.88 -17.07
N GLN A 49 7.69 8.75 -17.80
CA GLN A 49 6.85 8.48 -18.97
C GLN A 49 5.37 8.30 -18.62
N GLU A 50 5.04 7.57 -17.55
CA GLU A 50 3.65 7.41 -17.09
C GLU A 50 3.04 8.76 -16.69
N ILE A 51 3.80 9.59 -15.98
CA ILE A 51 3.39 10.94 -15.59
C ILE A 51 3.10 11.81 -16.82
N GLN A 52 4.02 11.85 -17.79
CA GLN A 52 3.82 12.65 -19.01
C GLN A 52 2.66 12.14 -19.85
N THR A 53 2.47 10.81 -19.92
CA THR A 53 1.34 10.20 -20.62
C THR A 53 0.01 10.62 -19.97
N ALA A 54 -0.09 10.55 -18.64
CA ALA A 54 -1.28 10.98 -17.91
C ALA A 54 -1.51 12.50 -18.00
N ALA A 55 -0.44 13.30 -18.01
CA ALA A 55 -0.52 14.75 -18.20
C ALA A 55 -1.10 15.09 -19.59
N ALA A 56 -0.54 14.49 -20.65
CA ALA A 56 -0.96 14.72 -22.03
C ALA A 56 -2.39 14.24 -22.33
N ALA A 57 -2.84 13.15 -21.68
CA ALA A 57 -4.19 12.62 -21.85
C ALA A 57 -5.29 13.52 -21.25
N GLY A 58 -4.94 14.39 -20.31
CA GLY A 58 -5.91 15.16 -19.53
C GLY A 58 -6.45 14.40 -18.31
N MET A 59 -6.92 15.13 -17.30
CA MET A 59 -7.39 14.57 -16.01
C MET A 59 -8.43 13.47 -16.21
N THR A 60 -9.44 13.71 -17.06
CA THR A 60 -10.55 12.77 -17.24
C THR A 60 -10.06 11.43 -17.77
N ALA A 61 -9.30 11.42 -18.87
CA ALA A 61 -8.79 10.18 -19.44
C ALA A 61 -7.77 9.50 -18.51
N ALA A 62 -6.97 10.28 -17.77
CA ALA A 62 -6.05 9.73 -16.78
C ALA A 62 -6.78 9.00 -15.65
N VAL A 63 -7.87 9.57 -15.11
CA VAL A 63 -8.71 8.89 -14.10
C VAL A 63 -9.45 7.70 -14.72
N ASP A 64 -9.99 7.82 -15.94
CA ASP A 64 -10.68 6.72 -16.62
C ASP A 64 -9.79 5.49 -16.80
N ARG A 65 -8.51 5.68 -17.13
CA ARG A 65 -7.54 4.58 -17.22
C ARG A 65 -7.31 3.88 -15.86
N LEU A 66 -7.45 4.59 -14.75
CA LEU A 66 -7.24 4.03 -13.42
C LEU A 66 -8.46 3.25 -12.93
N ILE A 67 -9.67 3.75 -13.17
CA ILE A 67 -10.91 3.14 -12.68
C ILE A 67 -11.42 2.00 -13.57
N HIS A 68 -11.08 2.01 -14.86
CA HIS A 68 -11.42 0.92 -15.79
C HIS A 68 -10.23 -0.02 -15.95
N PHE A 69 -10.24 -1.12 -15.19
CA PHE A 69 -9.15 -2.08 -15.20
C PHE A 69 -9.05 -2.80 -16.56
N GLY A 70 -7.84 -2.81 -17.13
CA GLY A 70 -7.52 -3.63 -18.29
C GLY A 70 -7.23 -5.08 -17.90
N PRO A 71 -6.98 -5.96 -18.88
CA PRO A 71 -6.56 -7.34 -18.61
C PRO A 71 -5.33 -7.39 -17.70
N ASP A 72 -5.38 -8.19 -16.64
CA ASP A 72 -4.21 -8.46 -15.79
C ASP A 72 -3.38 -9.59 -16.40
N THR A 73 -2.23 -9.23 -16.97
CA THR A 73 -1.30 -10.17 -17.61
C THR A 73 -0.30 -10.77 -16.63
N LEU A 74 -0.32 -10.37 -15.35
CA LEU A 74 0.65 -10.84 -14.37
C LEU A 74 0.24 -12.18 -13.75
N PRO A 75 1.21 -13.00 -13.30
CA PRO A 75 0.92 -14.24 -12.61
C PRO A 75 0.04 -14.02 -11.37
N GLN A 76 -1.04 -14.80 -11.26
CA GLN A 76 -2.00 -14.70 -10.16
C GLN A 76 -1.48 -15.31 -8.84
N ALA A 77 -0.43 -16.11 -8.92
CA ALA A 77 0.31 -16.69 -7.80
C ALA A 77 1.80 -16.87 -8.19
N PRO A 78 2.71 -17.04 -7.22
CA PRO A 78 4.09 -17.43 -7.49
C PRO A 78 4.18 -18.80 -8.19
N GLU A 79 5.15 -18.96 -9.09
CA GLU A 79 5.37 -20.22 -9.84
C GLU A 79 5.90 -21.37 -8.98
N VAL A 80 6.52 -21.07 -7.84
CA VAL A 80 7.05 -22.07 -6.92
C VAL A 80 5.91 -22.67 -6.11
N ASP A 81 5.89 -23.99 -5.91
CA ASP A 81 4.93 -24.63 -5.01
C ASP A 81 5.09 -24.09 -3.58
N LEU A 82 4.04 -23.40 -3.12
CA LEU A 82 3.95 -22.78 -1.79
C LEU A 82 3.14 -23.64 -0.82
N SER A 83 2.72 -24.84 -1.23
CA SER A 83 1.96 -25.75 -0.39
C SER A 83 2.84 -26.26 0.72
N TYR A 84 2.66 -25.68 1.90
CA TYR A 84 3.23 -26.24 3.11
C TYR A 84 2.15 -26.98 3.88
N GLY A 85 2.04 -28.27 3.57
CA GLY A 85 1.39 -29.24 4.43
C GLY A 85 2.09 -29.35 5.80
N LYS A 86 1.59 -30.25 6.66
CA LYS A 86 2.04 -30.36 8.06
C LYS A 86 3.51 -30.77 8.27
N MET A 87 4.22 -31.22 7.22
CA MET A 87 5.61 -31.69 7.28
C MET A 87 6.47 -30.95 6.27
N VAL A 88 6.97 -29.78 6.66
CA VAL A 88 7.82 -28.93 5.83
C VAL A 88 8.97 -28.48 6.71
N ASP A 89 10.20 -28.63 6.23
CA ASP A 89 11.34 -28.14 7.00
C ASP A 89 11.35 -26.60 7.06
N LYS A 90 12.07 -26.05 8.03
CA LYS A 90 12.12 -24.59 8.25
C LYS A 90 12.59 -23.83 7.00
N MET A 91 13.41 -24.45 6.15
CA MET A 91 13.97 -23.81 4.96
C MET A 91 12.93 -23.67 3.87
N GLN A 92 12.14 -24.71 3.57
CA GLN A 92 11.05 -24.54 2.63
C GLN A 92 10.07 -23.50 3.17
N ARG A 93 9.62 -23.58 4.44
CA ARG A 93 8.73 -22.56 5.03
C ARG A 93 9.19 -21.13 4.73
N ARG A 94 10.48 -20.85 4.94
CA ARG A 94 11.08 -19.55 4.66
C ARG A 94 11.08 -19.18 3.16
N LYS A 95 11.31 -20.15 2.26
CA LYS A 95 11.27 -19.95 0.81
C LYS A 95 9.88 -19.53 0.32
N ALA A 96 8.78 -20.17 0.74
CA ALA A 96 7.46 -19.70 0.26
C ALA A 96 7.08 -18.33 0.82
N LEU A 97 7.43 -18.02 2.08
CA LEU A 97 7.15 -16.69 2.63
C LEU A 97 7.84 -15.61 1.79
N PHE A 98 9.15 -15.72 1.59
CA PHE A 98 9.90 -14.75 0.78
C PHE A 98 9.49 -14.75 -0.69
N GLY A 99 9.21 -15.91 -1.27
CA GLY A 99 8.73 -16.01 -2.65
C GLY A 99 7.39 -15.30 -2.85
N THR A 100 6.48 -15.39 -1.87
CA THR A 100 5.18 -14.73 -1.90
C THR A 100 5.30 -13.23 -1.71
N GLU A 101 6.15 -12.79 -0.78
CA GLU A 101 6.45 -11.37 -0.57
C GLU A 101 7.08 -10.74 -1.82
N LEU A 102 8.08 -11.38 -2.44
CA LEU A 102 8.73 -10.90 -3.67
C LEU A 102 7.78 -10.87 -4.87
N TRP A 103 6.97 -11.91 -5.05
CA TRP A 103 5.96 -11.92 -6.11
C TRP A 103 4.99 -10.76 -5.94
N TYR A 104 4.49 -10.54 -4.73
CA TYR A 104 3.55 -9.44 -4.47
C TYR A 104 4.20 -8.08 -4.78
N LEU A 105 5.43 -7.84 -4.32
CA LEU A 105 6.17 -6.62 -4.63
C LEU A 105 6.40 -6.40 -6.12
N ASN A 106 6.78 -7.44 -6.86
CA ASN A 106 6.93 -7.36 -8.32
C ASN A 106 5.59 -7.04 -8.99
N ARG A 107 4.48 -7.57 -8.46
CA ARG A 107 3.13 -7.24 -8.96
C ARG A 107 2.77 -5.76 -8.73
N LEU A 108 3.11 -5.20 -7.57
CA LEU A 108 2.91 -3.76 -7.31
C LEU A 108 3.75 -2.86 -8.24
N LEU A 109 4.94 -3.31 -8.62
CA LEU A 109 5.82 -2.60 -9.55
C LEU A 109 5.28 -2.64 -10.99
N MET A 110 4.88 -3.83 -11.46
CA MET A 110 4.67 -4.13 -12.88
C MET A 110 3.20 -4.09 -13.33
N THR A 111 2.24 -3.93 -12.41
CA THR A 111 0.81 -4.00 -12.73
C THR A 111 0.40 -3.01 -13.83
N PRO A 112 -0.43 -3.41 -14.81
CA PRO A 112 -1.10 -2.48 -15.70
C PRO A 112 -2.28 -1.75 -15.03
N ASN A 113 -2.72 -2.23 -13.86
CA ASN A 113 -3.89 -1.74 -13.11
C ASN A 113 -3.46 -1.19 -11.74
N PRO A 114 -2.77 -0.04 -11.66
CA PRO A 114 -2.19 0.46 -10.41
C PRO A 114 -3.24 0.77 -9.33
N LEU A 115 -4.43 1.25 -9.70
CA LEU A 115 -5.49 1.51 -8.73
C LEU A 115 -6.06 0.21 -8.16
N GLN A 116 -6.17 -0.86 -8.96
CA GLN A 116 -6.61 -2.16 -8.46
C GLN A 116 -5.66 -2.68 -7.37
N GLU A 117 -4.36 -2.55 -7.58
CA GLU A 117 -3.34 -2.92 -6.60
C GLU A 117 -3.34 -2.02 -5.37
N LYS A 118 -3.52 -0.72 -5.59
CA LYS A 118 -3.62 0.24 -4.49
C LYS A 118 -4.81 -0.05 -3.59
N MET A 119 -5.95 -0.38 -4.19
CA MET A 119 -7.16 -0.79 -3.48
C MET A 119 -7.01 -2.15 -2.80
N ALA A 120 -6.38 -3.14 -3.45
CA ALA A 120 -6.11 -4.42 -2.81
C ALA A 120 -5.17 -4.28 -1.59
N TYR A 121 -4.16 -3.42 -1.69
CA TYR A 121 -3.31 -3.05 -0.56
C TYR A 121 -4.12 -2.35 0.55
N PHE A 122 -4.96 -1.37 0.20
CA PHE A 122 -5.85 -0.71 1.14
C PHE A 122 -6.76 -1.70 1.88
N TRP A 123 -7.41 -2.62 1.16
CA TRP A 123 -8.27 -3.64 1.75
C TRP A 123 -7.49 -4.63 2.61
N SER A 124 -6.28 -5.05 2.22
CA SER A 124 -5.46 -5.94 3.06
C SER A 124 -4.98 -5.28 4.35
N ASN A 125 -4.75 -3.95 4.33
CA ASN A 125 -4.48 -3.19 5.54
C ASN A 125 -5.74 -2.85 6.34
N HIS A 126 -6.92 -2.96 5.73
CA HIS A 126 -8.19 -2.72 6.39
C HIS A 126 -8.75 -3.97 7.07
N PHE A 127 -8.84 -5.07 6.33
CA PHE A 127 -9.28 -6.39 6.76
C PHE A 127 -8.07 -7.28 6.97
N THR A 128 -7.32 -6.95 8.02
CA THR A 128 -5.98 -7.45 8.21
C THR A 128 -5.91 -8.93 8.58
N SER A 129 -5.02 -9.66 7.90
CA SER A 129 -4.51 -10.97 8.29
C SER A 129 -2.99 -11.01 8.11
N ALA A 130 -2.27 -11.85 8.88
CA ALA A 130 -0.81 -11.91 8.81
C ALA A 130 -0.29 -13.28 8.34
N MET A 131 0.36 -13.29 7.18
CA MET A 131 0.95 -14.50 6.62
C MET A 131 1.96 -15.12 7.59
N GLY A 132 1.85 -16.44 7.81
CA GLY A 132 2.73 -17.18 8.71
C GLY A 132 2.36 -17.11 10.19
N GLN A 133 1.32 -16.38 10.57
CA GLN A 133 0.73 -16.39 11.92
C GLN A 133 -0.58 -17.18 11.94
N LYS A 134 -0.99 -17.71 13.10
CA LYS A 134 -2.29 -18.39 13.29
C LYS A 134 -2.62 -19.49 12.26
N GLY A 135 -1.59 -20.11 11.67
CA GLY A 135 -1.75 -21.14 10.64
C GLY A 135 -2.05 -20.62 9.22
N ILE A 136 -1.99 -19.30 9.00
CA ILE A 136 -2.23 -18.67 7.70
C ILE A 136 -1.07 -19.00 6.76
N THR A 137 -1.40 -19.66 5.66
CA THR A 137 -0.43 -20.09 4.64
C THR A 137 -0.28 -19.04 3.54
N PRO A 138 0.78 -19.12 2.73
CA PRO A 138 0.89 -18.33 1.50
C PRO A 138 -0.31 -18.50 0.55
N ALA A 139 -0.83 -19.72 0.40
CA ALA A 139 -1.99 -19.98 -0.44
C ALA A 139 -3.26 -19.23 0.05
N MET A 140 -3.51 -19.25 1.36
CA MET A 140 -4.61 -18.46 1.95
C MET A 140 -4.41 -16.96 1.72
N THR A 141 -3.17 -16.48 1.88
CA THR A 141 -2.82 -15.06 1.66
C THR A 141 -3.04 -14.64 0.21
N ILE A 142 -2.64 -15.47 -0.76
CA ILE A 142 -2.85 -15.22 -2.19
C ILE A 142 -4.34 -15.21 -2.54
N GLY A 143 -5.11 -16.16 -1.99
CA GLY A 143 -6.57 -16.20 -2.15
C GLY A 143 -7.24 -14.93 -1.60
N GLN A 144 -6.82 -14.47 -0.42
CA GLN A 144 -7.33 -13.25 0.19
C GLN A 144 -6.95 -11.99 -0.64
N LEU A 145 -5.73 -11.91 -1.19
CA LEU A 145 -5.37 -10.83 -2.11
C LEU A 145 -6.18 -10.85 -3.40
N ALA A 146 -6.54 -12.03 -3.91
CA ALA A 146 -7.42 -12.16 -5.08
C ALA A 146 -8.85 -11.68 -4.75
N LEU A 147 -9.36 -11.99 -3.56
CA LEU A 147 -10.62 -11.44 -3.04
C LEU A 147 -10.56 -9.91 -3.00
N PHE A 148 -9.50 -9.32 -2.44
CA PHE A 148 -9.35 -7.87 -2.36
C PHE A 148 -9.21 -7.19 -3.73
N ARG A 149 -8.58 -7.84 -4.71
CA ARG A 149 -8.56 -7.35 -6.10
C ARG A 149 -9.93 -7.40 -6.77
N ARG A 150 -10.70 -8.46 -6.52
CA ARG A 150 -12.08 -8.60 -7.03
C ARG A 150 -12.95 -7.46 -6.53
N TYR A 151 -12.82 -7.09 -5.26
CA TYR A 151 -13.56 -5.98 -4.64
C TYR A 151 -12.79 -4.65 -4.64
N ALA A 152 -11.73 -4.50 -5.44
CA ALA A 152 -10.90 -3.30 -5.43
C ALA A 152 -11.76 -2.02 -5.53
N LEU A 153 -12.66 -1.97 -6.51
CA LEU A 153 -13.68 -0.92 -6.67
C LEU A 153 -15.10 -1.48 -6.49
N GLY A 154 -15.23 -2.63 -5.83
CA GLY A 154 -16.50 -3.32 -5.66
C GLY A 154 -17.29 -2.82 -4.45
N ASN A 155 -18.31 -3.58 -4.08
CA ASN A 155 -19.17 -3.24 -2.96
C ASN A 155 -18.53 -3.60 -1.60
N TYR A 156 -18.40 -2.62 -0.71
CA TYR A 156 -17.78 -2.81 0.61
C TYR A 156 -18.62 -3.65 1.58
N ALA A 157 -19.96 -3.55 1.52
CA ALA A 157 -20.84 -4.41 2.31
C ALA A 157 -20.65 -5.88 1.90
N GLN A 158 -20.66 -6.17 0.60
CA GLN A 158 -20.42 -7.52 0.09
C GLN A 158 -19.00 -8.01 0.41
N LEU A 159 -17.97 -7.16 0.29
CA LEU A 159 -16.62 -7.51 0.72
C LEU A 159 -16.58 -7.89 2.20
N THR A 160 -17.35 -7.21 3.06
CA THR A 160 -17.42 -7.51 4.49
C THR A 160 -18.03 -8.90 4.75
N HIS A 161 -19.08 -9.30 4.01
CA HIS A 161 -19.57 -10.68 4.06
C HIS A 161 -18.53 -11.69 3.59
N ASP A 162 -17.93 -11.44 2.42
CA ASP A 162 -17.00 -12.38 1.81
C ASP A 162 -15.74 -12.57 2.66
N VAL A 163 -15.24 -11.50 3.29
CA VAL A 163 -14.08 -11.59 4.19
C VAL A 163 -14.45 -12.22 5.54
N SER A 164 -15.70 -12.13 5.99
CA SER A 164 -16.20 -12.89 7.16
C SER A 164 -16.14 -14.41 6.94
N ARG A 165 -16.11 -14.84 5.67
CA ARG A 165 -16.03 -16.24 5.25
C ARG A 165 -14.64 -16.62 4.71
N ASP A 166 -13.72 -15.66 4.64
CA ASP A 166 -12.37 -15.88 4.11
C ASP A 166 -11.52 -16.75 5.05
N ALA A 167 -10.73 -17.64 4.46
CA ALA A 167 -9.94 -18.60 5.22
C ALA A 167 -8.86 -17.93 6.08
N ALA A 168 -8.14 -16.94 5.53
CA ALA A 168 -7.11 -16.25 6.28
C ALA A 168 -7.73 -15.47 7.45
N MET A 169 -8.88 -14.81 7.23
CA MET A 169 -9.60 -14.07 8.26
C MET A 169 -10.11 -14.97 9.39
N LEU A 170 -10.79 -16.08 9.05
CA LEU A 170 -11.31 -17.03 10.04
C LEU A 170 -10.19 -17.69 10.85
N HIS A 171 -9.00 -17.86 10.27
CA HIS A 171 -7.81 -18.30 11.00
C HIS A 171 -7.24 -17.20 11.90
N TYR A 172 -7.12 -15.98 11.40
CA TYR A 172 -6.44 -14.89 12.10
C TYR A 172 -7.16 -14.47 13.38
N LEU A 173 -8.49 -14.35 13.31
CA LEU A 173 -9.34 -13.89 14.40
C LEU A 173 -10.09 -15.03 15.09
N ASP A 174 -9.51 -16.23 15.02
CA ASP A 174 -9.95 -17.43 15.74
C ASP A 174 -11.41 -17.85 15.45
N GLY A 175 -11.98 -17.40 14.32
CA GLY A 175 -13.33 -17.74 13.87
C GLY A 175 -13.55 -19.23 13.67
N ILE A 176 -12.53 -19.97 13.23
CA ILE A 176 -12.59 -21.45 13.12
C ILE A 176 -12.80 -22.18 14.46
N GLN A 177 -12.61 -21.48 15.58
CA GLN A 177 -12.80 -21.97 16.95
C GLN A 177 -14.13 -21.51 17.55
N ASN A 178 -14.89 -20.64 16.89
CA ASN A 178 -16.12 -20.06 17.40
C ASN A 178 -17.29 -21.07 17.36
N ARG A 179 -17.76 -21.50 18.54
CA ARG A 179 -18.79 -22.55 18.70
C ARG A 179 -19.84 -22.10 19.70
N SER A 180 -21.07 -22.57 19.57
CA SER A 180 -22.19 -22.25 20.46
C SER A 180 -21.88 -22.41 21.95
N GLN A 181 -21.14 -23.45 22.33
CA GLN A 181 -20.75 -23.70 23.72
C GLN A 181 -19.67 -22.74 24.23
N HIS A 182 -18.86 -22.17 23.33
CA HIS A 182 -17.77 -21.24 23.65
C HIS A 182 -17.70 -20.13 22.58
N PRO A 183 -18.63 -19.17 22.58
CA PRO A 183 -18.61 -18.07 21.63
C PRO A 183 -17.30 -17.28 21.75
N ASN A 184 -16.63 -17.04 20.63
CA ASN A 184 -15.37 -16.31 20.56
C ASN A 184 -15.61 -14.89 20.04
N GLU A 185 -15.40 -13.91 20.91
CA GLU A 185 -15.67 -12.50 20.64
C GLU A 185 -14.63 -11.81 19.75
N ASN A 186 -13.49 -12.43 19.45
CA ASN A 186 -12.37 -11.77 18.77
C ASN A 186 -12.81 -11.20 17.41
N TYR A 187 -13.34 -12.03 16.51
CA TYR A 187 -13.82 -11.56 15.22
C TYR A 187 -14.97 -10.53 15.34
N ALA A 188 -15.95 -10.79 16.20
CA ALA A 188 -17.11 -9.91 16.40
C ALA A 188 -16.69 -8.50 16.86
N ARG A 189 -15.73 -8.43 17.78
CA ARG A 189 -15.19 -7.17 18.28
C ARG A 189 -14.45 -6.43 17.18
N GLU A 190 -13.51 -7.08 16.49
CA GLU A 190 -12.71 -6.42 15.46
C GLU A 190 -13.54 -6.03 14.23
N LEU A 191 -14.58 -6.79 13.90
CA LEU A 191 -15.56 -6.43 12.87
C LEU A 191 -16.19 -5.07 13.16
N MET A 192 -16.67 -4.86 14.39
CA MET A 192 -17.31 -3.59 14.78
C MET A 192 -16.27 -2.48 15.01
N GLU A 193 -15.16 -2.81 15.65
CA GLU A 193 -14.16 -1.84 16.13
C GLU A 193 -13.24 -1.33 15.03
N LEU A 194 -12.64 -2.23 14.24
CA LEU A 194 -11.55 -1.90 13.31
C LEU A 194 -11.98 -1.98 11.85
N PHE A 195 -13.05 -2.73 11.59
CA PHE A 195 -13.49 -2.99 10.22
C PHE A 195 -14.70 -2.16 9.82
N THR A 196 -15.61 -1.77 10.72
CA THR A 196 -16.88 -1.15 10.30
C THR A 196 -17.26 0.13 11.04
N MET A 197 -17.58 0.11 12.33
CA MET A 197 -18.22 1.25 13.00
C MET A 197 -17.26 2.11 13.81
N GLY A 198 -16.16 1.54 14.30
CA GLY A 198 -15.27 2.22 15.23
C GLY A 198 -15.75 2.14 16.69
N VAL A 199 -14.79 2.28 17.61
CA VAL A 199 -15.05 2.33 19.06
C VAL A 199 -16.12 3.35 19.41
N GLY A 200 -17.01 3.00 20.35
CA GLY A 200 -18.04 3.89 20.89
C GLY A 200 -19.38 3.87 20.15
N ASN A 201 -19.52 3.02 19.14
CA ASN A 201 -20.76 2.87 18.35
C ASN A 201 -21.50 1.54 18.58
N TYR A 202 -21.06 0.74 19.56
CA TYR A 202 -21.63 -0.54 19.94
C TYR A 202 -21.37 -0.79 21.43
N SER A 203 -22.17 -1.65 22.05
CA SER A 203 -22.01 -2.06 23.44
C SER A 203 -21.22 -3.38 23.55
N GLU A 204 -20.81 -3.72 24.76
CA GLU A 204 -20.18 -5.02 25.02
C GLU A 204 -21.16 -6.19 24.80
N ASP A 205 -22.45 -5.98 25.03
CA ASP A 205 -23.47 -6.99 24.75
C ASP A 205 -23.63 -7.23 23.24
N ASP A 206 -23.51 -6.17 22.42
CA ASP A 206 -23.48 -6.33 20.96
C ASP A 206 -22.31 -7.21 20.51
N VAL A 207 -21.15 -7.15 21.20
CA VAL A 207 -20.00 -8.02 20.90
C VAL A 207 -20.34 -9.48 21.19
N ARG A 208 -20.95 -9.76 22.34
CA ARG A 208 -21.35 -11.12 22.74
C ARG A 208 -22.38 -11.71 21.78
N GLU A 209 -23.40 -10.92 21.45
CA GLU A 209 -24.50 -11.34 20.60
C GLU A 209 -24.06 -11.52 19.14
N SER A 210 -23.15 -10.66 18.66
CA SER A 210 -22.46 -10.85 17.38
C SER A 210 -21.60 -12.12 17.38
N ALA A 211 -20.84 -12.37 18.45
CA ALA A 211 -20.02 -13.58 18.58
C ALA A 211 -20.86 -14.86 18.51
N ARG A 212 -22.01 -14.89 19.20
CA ARG A 212 -23.00 -15.97 19.12
C ARG A 212 -23.50 -16.16 17.68
N ALA A 213 -23.80 -15.09 16.96
CA ALA A 213 -24.27 -15.16 15.58
C ALA A 213 -23.22 -15.75 14.60
N PHE A 214 -21.93 -15.53 14.84
CA PHE A 214 -20.84 -16.09 14.02
C PHE A 214 -20.46 -17.54 14.37
N THR A 215 -21.06 -18.14 15.39
CA THR A 215 -20.76 -19.53 15.77
C THR A 215 -21.07 -20.50 14.62
N GLY A 216 -20.25 -21.53 14.45
CA GLY A 216 -20.41 -22.52 13.38
C GLY A 216 -19.78 -22.14 12.03
N PHE A 217 -19.28 -20.91 11.88
CA PHE A 217 -18.44 -20.52 10.75
C PHE A 217 -17.08 -21.21 10.87
N THR A 218 -16.65 -21.92 9.84
CA THR A 218 -15.37 -22.63 9.84
C THR A 218 -14.84 -22.81 8.42
N VAL A 219 -13.70 -23.49 8.29
CA VAL A 219 -13.14 -23.86 6.98
C VAL A 219 -12.86 -25.35 6.89
N ASN A 220 -12.93 -25.87 5.67
CA ASN A 220 -12.40 -27.18 5.37
C ASN A 220 -10.87 -27.16 5.56
N ARG A 221 -10.36 -27.95 6.50
CA ARG A 221 -8.92 -27.97 6.84
C ARG A 221 -8.00 -28.38 5.67
N ARG A 222 -8.53 -29.06 4.65
CA ARG A 222 -7.77 -29.50 3.48
C ARG A 222 -7.83 -28.48 2.35
N THR A 223 -9.02 -28.00 2.01
CA THR A 223 -9.21 -27.11 0.85
C THR A 223 -9.14 -25.62 1.21
N GLY A 224 -9.29 -25.26 2.48
CA GLY A 224 -9.42 -23.88 2.94
C GLY A 224 -10.79 -23.26 2.66
N GLU A 225 -11.72 -23.99 2.03
CA GLU A 225 -13.03 -23.46 1.67
C GLU A 225 -13.90 -23.23 2.90
N PHE A 226 -14.67 -22.14 2.88
CA PHE A 226 -15.66 -21.83 3.91
C PHE A 226 -16.68 -22.97 4.09
N ARG A 227 -17.09 -23.19 5.34
CA ARG A 227 -18.18 -24.09 5.70
C ARG A 227 -18.93 -23.54 6.91
N PHE A 228 -20.26 -23.59 6.85
CA PHE A 228 -21.12 -23.40 8.02
C PHE A 228 -21.51 -24.77 8.61
N VAL A 229 -21.39 -24.93 9.92
CA VAL A 229 -21.74 -26.17 10.64
C VAL A 229 -22.87 -25.88 11.63
N PRO A 230 -24.13 -26.19 11.28
CA PRO A 230 -25.30 -25.88 12.11
C PRO A 230 -25.21 -26.42 13.54
N GLN A 231 -24.62 -27.59 13.75
CA GLN A 231 -24.48 -28.21 15.08
C GLN A 231 -23.53 -27.44 16.02
N LEU A 232 -22.70 -26.55 15.46
CA LEU A 232 -21.80 -25.68 16.21
C LEU A 232 -22.35 -24.25 16.32
N HIS A 233 -23.50 -23.98 15.72
CA HIS A 233 -24.15 -22.67 15.75
C HIS A 233 -25.08 -22.55 16.95
N ASP A 234 -25.15 -21.34 17.51
CA ASP A 234 -26.13 -20.93 18.50
C ASP A 234 -27.34 -20.39 17.73
N ASP A 235 -28.41 -21.16 17.68
CA ASP A 235 -29.68 -20.82 17.02
C ASP A 235 -30.68 -20.13 17.96
N GLY A 236 -30.23 -19.68 19.13
CA GLY A 236 -31.03 -18.90 20.05
C GLY A 236 -31.33 -17.49 19.51
N SER A 237 -32.37 -16.87 20.06
CA SER A 237 -32.65 -15.45 19.81
C SER A 237 -31.50 -14.58 20.31
N LYS A 238 -31.18 -13.53 19.54
CA LYS A 238 -30.09 -12.59 19.78
C LYS A 238 -30.62 -11.17 19.68
N THR A 239 -30.11 -10.28 20.52
CA THR A 239 -30.40 -8.83 20.43
C THR A 239 -29.12 -8.09 20.07
N PHE A 240 -29.09 -7.48 18.89
CA PHE A 240 -27.90 -6.87 18.33
C PHE A 240 -28.25 -5.51 17.71
N LEU A 241 -27.61 -4.45 18.18
CA LEU A 241 -27.77 -3.05 17.73
C LEU A 241 -29.25 -2.62 17.67
N GLY A 242 -30.04 -3.02 18.66
CA GLY A 242 -31.46 -2.69 18.77
C GLY A 242 -32.41 -3.58 17.97
N HIS A 243 -31.90 -4.57 17.23
CA HIS A 243 -32.71 -5.58 16.54
C HIS A 243 -32.72 -6.89 17.33
N THR A 244 -33.87 -7.57 17.39
CA THR A 244 -33.98 -8.90 18.04
C THR A 244 -34.45 -9.93 17.03
N GLY A 245 -33.76 -11.08 16.97
CA GLY A 245 -34.05 -12.15 16.04
C GLY A 245 -33.09 -13.32 16.17
N ASN A 246 -33.35 -14.42 15.47
CA ASN A 246 -32.39 -15.52 15.39
C ASN A 246 -31.35 -15.23 14.30
N PHE A 247 -30.41 -14.32 14.60
CA PHE A 247 -29.42 -13.87 13.63
C PHE A 247 -28.26 -14.85 13.47
N ASN A 248 -27.79 -14.99 12.23
CA ASN A 248 -26.47 -15.55 11.91
C ASN A 248 -25.45 -14.43 11.59
N GLY A 249 -24.20 -14.82 11.34
CA GLY A 249 -23.10 -13.88 11.07
C GLY A 249 -23.35 -12.96 9.88
N ASP A 250 -24.05 -13.42 8.84
CA ASP A 250 -24.36 -12.58 7.68
C ASP A 250 -25.38 -11.50 8.04
N GLN A 251 -26.45 -11.85 8.77
CA GLN A 251 -27.45 -10.88 9.20
C GLN A 251 -26.86 -9.84 10.18
N VAL A 252 -25.84 -10.21 10.96
CA VAL A 252 -25.07 -9.25 11.76
C VAL A 252 -24.33 -8.24 10.89
N VAL A 253 -23.70 -8.67 9.80
CA VAL A 253 -23.08 -7.75 8.83
C VAL A 253 -24.14 -6.84 8.20
N ASP A 254 -25.30 -7.38 7.81
CA ASP A 254 -26.41 -6.58 7.26
C ASP A 254 -26.87 -5.47 8.21
N ILE A 255 -27.01 -5.79 9.50
CA ILE A 255 -27.41 -4.81 10.54
C ILE A 255 -26.31 -3.75 10.73
N ILE A 256 -25.04 -4.14 10.74
CA ILE A 256 -23.90 -3.21 10.84
C ILE A 256 -23.90 -2.23 9.65
N MET A 257 -24.15 -2.71 8.43
CA MET A 257 -24.12 -1.86 7.23
C MET A 257 -25.22 -0.80 7.23
N GLN A 258 -26.32 -1.00 7.97
CA GLN A 258 -27.38 -0.01 8.13
C GLN A 258 -26.94 1.18 9.02
N GLN A 259 -26.00 0.97 9.93
CA GLN A 259 -25.58 1.98 10.91
C GLN A 259 -24.88 3.18 10.26
N PRO A 260 -25.29 4.43 10.56
CA PRO A 260 -24.61 5.64 10.06
C PRO A 260 -23.12 5.71 10.40
N ALA A 261 -22.73 5.12 11.54
CA ALA A 261 -21.34 5.01 11.97
C ALA A 261 -20.46 4.30 10.93
N THR A 262 -20.97 3.24 10.29
CA THR A 262 -20.25 2.46 9.27
C THR A 262 -19.86 3.32 8.06
N GLY A 263 -20.79 4.13 7.57
CA GLY A 263 -20.53 5.07 6.47
C GLY A 263 -19.47 6.10 6.82
N ARG A 264 -19.55 6.71 8.01
CA ARG A 264 -18.58 7.73 8.48
C ARG A 264 -17.20 7.14 8.72
N PHE A 265 -17.14 5.95 9.30
CA PHE A 265 -15.89 5.25 9.54
C PHE A 265 -15.16 4.96 8.23
N MET A 266 -15.88 4.40 7.25
CA MET A 266 -15.30 4.06 5.96
C MET A 266 -14.93 5.31 5.14
N ALA A 267 -15.78 6.34 5.15
CA ALA A 267 -15.49 7.64 4.53
C ALA A 267 -14.19 8.26 5.06
N ARG A 268 -14.00 8.25 6.38
CA ARG A 268 -12.76 8.72 7.03
C ARG A 268 -11.56 7.89 6.58
N LYS A 269 -11.67 6.55 6.48
CA LYS A 269 -10.58 5.70 5.98
C LYS A 269 -10.21 6.03 4.53
N PHE A 270 -11.20 6.22 3.64
CA PHE A 270 -10.95 6.62 2.26
C PHE A 270 -10.27 7.98 2.15
N LEU A 271 -10.77 8.99 2.87
CA LEU A 271 -10.18 10.33 2.88
C LEU A 271 -8.73 10.29 3.38
N ARG A 272 -8.45 9.54 4.46
CA ARG A 272 -7.09 9.37 4.98
C ARG A 272 -6.17 8.61 4.03
N ALA A 273 -6.69 7.64 3.29
CA ALA A 273 -5.87 6.85 2.39
C ALA A 273 -5.58 7.58 1.07
N PHE A 274 -6.54 8.36 0.54
CA PHE A 274 -6.49 8.91 -0.82
C PHE A 274 -6.45 10.44 -0.91
N VAL A 275 -6.80 11.16 0.17
CA VAL A 275 -6.81 12.63 0.20
C VAL A 275 -5.81 13.17 1.24
N TYR A 276 -6.19 13.30 2.51
CA TYR A 276 -5.32 13.76 3.60
C TYR A 276 -5.79 13.26 4.98
N ASP A 277 -4.89 13.35 5.97
CA ASP A 277 -5.16 12.95 7.37
C ASP A 277 -5.98 14.04 8.11
N ASP A 278 -6.73 13.64 9.14
CA ASP A 278 -7.68 14.52 9.87
C ASP A 278 -8.62 15.37 8.96
N PRO A 279 -9.50 14.74 8.15
CA PRO A 279 -10.48 15.47 7.33
C PRO A 279 -11.58 16.13 8.16
N GLU A 280 -12.13 17.25 7.67
CA GLU A 280 -13.24 17.94 8.33
C GLU A 280 -14.47 17.02 8.52
N PRO A 281 -15.18 17.10 9.66
CA PRO A 281 -16.37 16.28 9.90
C PRO A 281 -17.43 16.41 8.79
N ALA A 282 -17.68 17.61 8.29
CA ALA A 282 -18.64 17.84 7.21
C ALA A 282 -18.22 17.20 5.88
N LEU A 283 -16.91 17.11 5.59
CA LEU A 283 -16.41 16.37 4.43
C LEU A 283 -16.56 14.86 4.62
N VAL A 284 -16.29 14.36 5.83
CA VAL A 284 -16.53 12.95 6.18
C VAL A 284 -18.00 12.59 6.00
N ASP A 285 -18.92 13.45 6.46
CA ASP A 285 -20.36 13.25 6.30
C ASP A 285 -20.79 13.28 4.83
N ALA A 286 -20.26 14.18 4.02
CA ALA A 286 -20.54 14.23 2.58
C ALA A 286 -20.10 12.95 1.85
N VAL A 287 -18.88 12.48 2.13
CA VAL A 287 -18.36 11.22 1.57
C VAL A 287 -19.13 10.00 2.09
N ALA A 288 -19.51 9.99 3.37
CA ALA A 288 -20.30 8.92 3.97
C ALA A 288 -21.70 8.86 3.36
N GLY A 289 -22.33 10.02 3.10
CA GLY A 289 -23.60 10.12 2.40
C GLY A 289 -23.52 9.54 0.98
N ALA A 290 -22.49 9.93 0.22
CA ALA A 290 -22.25 9.39 -1.13
C ALA A 290 -22.10 7.86 -1.10
N LEU A 291 -21.24 7.33 -0.22
CA LEU A 291 -20.99 5.89 -0.09
C LEU A 291 -22.26 5.12 0.33
N ARG A 292 -23.04 5.62 1.29
CA ARG A 292 -24.27 4.96 1.73
C ARG A 292 -25.36 5.00 0.64
N SER A 293 -25.47 6.12 -0.07
CA SER A 293 -26.47 6.29 -1.13
C SER A 293 -26.23 5.38 -2.34
N SER A 294 -24.97 5.00 -2.59
CA SER A 294 -24.62 4.00 -3.61
C SER A 294 -24.74 2.56 -3.10
N GLY A 295 -25.23 2.35 -1.88
CA GLY A 295 -25.28 1.02 -1.26
C GLY A 295 -23.90 0.46 -0.93
N TYR A 296 -22.91 1.31 -0.64
CA TYR A 296 -21.51 0.97 -0.40
C TYR A 296 -20.72 0.51 -1.64
N ASP A 297 -21.15 0.91 -2.85
CA ASP A 297 -20.33 0.76 -4.05
C ASP A 297 -19.16 1.76 -4.05
N VAL A 298 -17.94 1.23 -4.07
CA VAL A 298 -16.69 2.00 -3.97
C VAL A 298 -16.28 2.59 -5.31
N GLY A 299 -16.67 1.99 -6.44
CA GLY A 299 -16.33 2.48 -7.77
C GLY A 299 -16.79 3.92 -8.02
N PRO A 300 -18.10 4.22 -7.84
CA PRO A 300 -18.63 5.58 -7.97
C PRO A 300 -17.97 6.58 -7.00
N LEU A 301 -17.66 6.15 -5.77
CA LEU A 301 -16.96 6.99 -4.80
C LEU A 301 -15.56 7.36 -5.29
N MET A 302 -14.76 6.37 -5.71
CA MET A 302 -13.41 6.61 -6.19
C MET A 302 -13.41 7.43 -7.48
N ASN A 303 -14.34 7.18 -8.40
CA ASN A 303 -14.52 8.00 -9.59
C ASN A 303 -14.80 9.48 -9.22
N THR A 304 -15.69 9.72 -8.26
CA THR A 304 -16.00 11.08 -7.79
C THR A 304 -14.79 11.71 -7.11
N LEU A 305 -14.16 11.00 -6.18
CA LEU A 305 -13.08 11.52 -5.35
C LEU A 305 -11.85 11.87 -6.20
N LEU A 306 -11.42 11.00 -7.11
CA LEU A 306 -10.26 11.24 -7.97
C LEU A 306 -10.47 12.37 -8.99
N ARG A 307 -11.72 12.83 -9.19
CA ARG A 307 -12.09 13.94 -10.08
C ARG A 307 -12.47 15.21 -9.32
N SER A 308 -12.39 15.20 -7.99
CA SER A 308 -12.98 16.24 -7.14
C SER A 308 -12.04 17.42 -6.88
N ASN A 309 -12.63 18.57 -6.55
CA ASN A 309 -11.88 19.73 -6.07
C ASN A 309 -11.01 19.42 -4.85
N VAL A 310 -11.52 18.64 -3.89
CA VAL A 310 -10.76 18.33 -2.67
C VAL A 310 -9.50 17.53 -2.96
N PHE A 311 -9.54 16.59 -3.91
CA PHE A 311 -8.40 15.74 -4.25
C PHE A 311 -7.24 16.51 -4.88
N TYR A 312 -7.52 17.61 -5.59
CA TYR A 312 -6.52 18.48 -6.21
C TYR A 312 -6.31 19.81 -5.48
N SER A 313 -6.87 19.96 -4.28
CA SER A 313 -6.68 21.15 -3.45
C SER A 313 -5.27 21.27 -2.89
N ASP A 314 -4.86 22.48 -2.51
CA ASP A 314 -3.59 22.73 -1.81
C ASP A 314 -3.48 21.91 -0.51
N ARG A 315 -4.61 21.61 0.13
CA ARG A 315 -4.65 20.77 1.34
C ARG A 315 -4.34 19.31 1.08
N ALA A 316 -4.70 18.78 -0.08
CA ALA A 316 -4.49 17.38 -0.43
C ALA A 316 -3.15 17.13 -1.13
N TYR A 317 -2.59 18.15 -1.79
CA TYR A 317 -1.36 18.01 -2.53
C TYR A 317 -0.16 17.75 -1.60
N ARG A 318 0.55 16.61 -1.79
CA ARG A 318 1.67 16.18 -0.92
C ARG A 318 1.31 16.14 0.56
N ALA A 319 0.07 15.76 0.86
CA ALA A 319 -0.47 15.76 2.22
C ALA A 319 -0.13 14.50 3.03
N ILE A 320 0.32 13.43 2.36
CA ILE A 320 0.44 12.11 2.97
C ILE A 320 1.89 11.66 2.98
N VAL A 321 2.38 11.27 4.15
CA VAL A 321 3.68 10.60 4.26
C VAL A 321 3.60 9.24 3.59
N LYS A 322 4.46 9.01 2.59
CA LYS A 322 4.60 7.70 1.95
C LYS A 322 4.99 6.65 2.97
N SER A 323 4.34 5.49 2.93
CA SER A 323 4.77 4.31 3.66
C SER A 323 6.08 3.77 3.07
N PRO A 324 6.84 2.93 3.82
CA PRO A 324 8.02 2.24 3.28
C PRO A 324 7.76 1.49 1.97
N LEU A 325 6.59 0.86 1.81
CA LEU A 325 6.17 0.20 0.58
C LEU A 325 5.99 1.19 -0.58
N GLU A 326 5.28 2.30 -0.35
CA GLU A 326 5.05 3.33 -1.36
C GLU A 326 6.34 4.01 -1.82
N ILE A 327 7.24 4.36 -0.89
CA ILE A 327 8.50 5.00 -1.25
C ILE A 327 9.41 4.05 -2.02
N THR A 328 9.42 2.78 -1.65
CA THR A 328 10.25 1.77 -2.30
C THR A 328 9.79 1.48 -3.73
N ILE A 329 8.50 1.12 -3.89
CA ILE A 329 7.95 0.84 -5.23
C ILE A 329 7.99 2.10 -6.10
N GLY A 330 7.68 3.27 -5.54
CA GLY A 330 7.76 4.54 -6.25
C GLY A 330 9.17 4.91 -6.71
N ALA A 331 10.20 4.64 -5.90
CA ALA A 331 11.59 4.86 -6.28
C ALA A 331 12.02 3.92 -7.41
N LEU A 332 11.68 2.62 -7.30
CA LEU A 332 11.94 1.65 -8.36
C LEU A 332 11.28 2.06 -9.68
N LYS A 333 10.03 2.51 -9.66
CA LYS A 333 9.34 3.06 -10.85
C LYS A 333 10.03 4.31 -11.40
N THR A 334 10.40 5.24 -10.52
CA THR A 334 11.08 6.50 -10.92
C THR A 334 12.41 6.22 -11.63
N LEU A 335 13.13 5.18 -11.18
CA LEU A 335 14.43 4.77 -11.73
C LEU A 335 14.31 3.78 -12.90
N GLY A 336 13.09 3.42 -13.32
CA GLY A 336 12.84 2.53 -14.45
C GLY A 336 13.14 1.06 -14.17
N ALA A 337 13.13 0.62 -12.91
CA ALA A 337 13.33 -0.78 -12.55
C ALA A 337 12.19 -1.66 -13.07
N THR A 338 12.52 -2.87 -13.52
CA THR A 338 11.56 -3.86 -14.03
C THR A 338 11.39 -5.08 -13.11
N THR A 339 12.12 -5.11 -11.99
CA THR A 339 11.98 -6.14 -10.96
C THR A 339 12.22 -5.59 -9.55
N VAL A 340 11.70 -6.31 -8.56
CA VAL A 340 12.02 -6.09 -7.14
C VAL A 340 12.91 -7.23 -6.66
N GLY A 341 14.12 -6.90 -6.18
CA GLY A 341 15.06 -7.87 -5.62
C GLY A 341 14.97 -8.04 -4.11
N ILE A 342 15.61 -9.08 -3.59
CA ILE A 342 15.60 -9.45 -2.16
C ILE A 342 16.09 -8.36 -1.20
N ARG A 343 17.00 -7.48 -1.64
CA ARG A 343 17.48 -6.33 -0.83
C ARG A 343 16.35 -5.39 -0.44
N THR A 344 15.36 -5.22 -1.31
CA THR A 344 14.17 -4.42 -1.04
C THR A 344 13.36 -5.01 0.13
N LEU A 345 13.25 -6.34 0.23
CA LEU A 345 12.58 -6.96 1.38
C LEU A 345 13.34 -6.71 2.69
N ALA A 346 14.66 -6.79 2.67
CA ALA A 346 15.48 -6.48 3.85
C ALA A 346 15.32 -5.00 4.28
N ALA A 347 15.26 -4.08 3.31
CA ALA A 347 15.01 -2.67 3.57
C ALA A 347 13.60 -2.44 4.16
N LEU A 348 12.57 -3.06 3.59
CA LEU A 348 11.20 -3.01 4.10
C LEU A 348 11.08 -3.57 5.52
N ASN A 349 11.80 -4.65 5.82
CA ASN A 349 11.89 -5.18 7.18
C ASN A 349 12.54 -4.18 8.15
N THR A 350 13.64 -3.55 7.74
CA THR A 350 14.33 -2.52 8.53
C THR A 350 13.44 -1.29 8.78
N MET A 351 12.61 -0.92 7.80
CA MET A 351 11.64 0.16 7.91
C MET A 351 10.34 -0.23 8.64
N GLY A 352 10.19 -1.50 9.05
CA GLY A 352 9.04 -1.98 9.81
C GLY A 352 7.78 -2.31 8.99
N GLN A 353 7.88 -2.42 7.66
CA GLN A 353 6.75 -2.74 6.78
C GLN A 353 7.05 -3.93 5.87
N VAL A 354 7.18 -5.13 6.44
CA VAL A 354 7.27 -6.38 5.66
C VAL A 354 5.93 -6.66 4.98
N PRO A 355 5.84 -6.76 3.64
CA PRO A 355 4.57 -7.00 2.95
C PRO A 355 3.86 -8.25 3.45
N LEU A 356 2.53 -8.25 3.46
CA LEU A 356 1.66 -9.39 3.85
C LEU A 356 1.81 -9.85 5.31
N ARG A 357 2.57 -9.12 6.12
CA ARG A 357 2.86 -9.45 7.53
C ARG A 357 2.67 -8.23 8.44
N PRO A 358 1.43 -7.72 8.53
CA PRO A 358 1.12 -6.61 9.41
C PRO A 358 1.42 -6.96 10.87
N PRO A 359 1.78 -5.96 11.69
CA PRO A 359 2.22 -6.18 13.07
C PRO A 359 1.07 -6.70 13.96
N ASN A 360 -0.16 -6.29 13.69
CA ASN A 360 -1.37 -6.71 14.41
C ASN A 360 -2.64 -6.50 13.55
N VAL A 361 -3.81 -6.79 14.10
CA VAL A 361 -5.12 -6.69 13.42
C VAL A 361 -5.51 -5.27 12.98
N ALA A 362 -4.90 -4.22 13.54
CA ALA A 362 -5.12 -2.85 13.07
C ALA A 362 -4.35 -2.53 11.77
N GLY A 363 -3.53 -3.45 11.27
CA GLY A 363 -2.70 -3.27 10.08
C GLY A 363 -1.41 -2.51 10.38
N TRP A 364 -0.79 -1.97 9.35
CA TRP A 364 0.30 -1.01 9.51
C TRP A 364 -0.24 0.39 9.83
N PRO A 365 0.40 1.11 10.77
CA PRO A 365 0.08 2.50 11.01
C PRO A 365 0.40 3.37 9.78
N GLY A 366 -0.25 4.53 9.68
CA GLY A 366 0.00 5.50 8.62
C GLY A 366 0.87 6.70 9.05
N GLY A 367 1.06 7.63 8.11
CA GLY A 367 1.52 8.99 8.31
C GLY A 367 2.81 9.17 9.13
N ALA A 368 2.82 10.07 10.12
CA ALA A 368 4.03 10.53 10.81
C ALA A 368 4.85 9.43 11.51
N LEU A 369 4.24 8.28 11.82
CA LEU A 369 4.97 7.14 12.38
C LEU A 369 6.05 6.59 11.42
N TRP A 370 5.90 6.84 10.12
CA TRP A 370 6.90 6.52 9.10
C TRP A 370 8.05 7.53 8.99
N MET A 371 8.05 8.58 9.82
CA MET A 371 9.08 9.63 9.85
C MET A 371 9.85 9.67 11.18
N ASN A 372 9.74 8.63 12.01
CA ASN A 372 10.63 8.51 13.16
C ASN A 372 12.10 8.38 12.70
N GLN A 373 13.05 8.76 13.55
CA GLN A 373 14.48 8.86 13.19
C GLN A 373 15.04 7.59 12.55
N GLY A 374 14.72 6.41 13.12
CA GLY A 374 15.20 5.12 12.62
C GLY A 374 14.65 4.78 11.25
N VAL A 375 13.33 4.92 11.05
CA VAL A 375 12.68 4.66 9.76
C VAL A 375 13.14 5.66 8.71
N PHE A 376 13.29 6.94 9.07
CA PHE A 376 13.75 7.97 8.15
C PHE A 376 15.18 7.70 7.65
N LEU A 377 16.12 7.37 8.55
CA LEU A 377 17.49 7.01 8.16
C LEU A 377 17.51 5.75 7.27
N ALA A 378 16.71 4.73 7.60
CA ALA A 378 16.61 3.52 6.79
C ALA A 378 16.08 3.81 5.37
N ARG A 379 15.10 4.71 5.24
CA ARG A 379 14.57 5.18 3.94
C ARG A 379 15.65 5.86 3.12
N LEU A 380 16.38 6.81 3.71
CA LEU A 380 17.46 7.52 3.01
C LEU A 380 18.57 6.56 2.58
N ASN A 381 18.98 5.65 3.45
CA ASN A 381 19.98 4.64 3.12
C ASN A 381 19.54 3.74 1.96
N TYR A 382 18.27 3.30 1.96
CA TYR A 382 17.74 2.49 0.86
C TYR A 382 17.73 3.26 -0.46
N LEU A 383 17.22 4.50 -0.46
CA LEU A 383 17.17 5.34 -1.67
C LEU A 383 18.58 5.63 -2.20
N HIS A 384 19.51 5.99 -1.31
CA HIS A 384 20.91 6.20 -1.66
C HIS A 384 21.53 4.95 -2.26
N GLN A 385 21.35 3.78 -1.62
CA GLN A 385 21.83 2.50 -2.14
C GLN A 385 21.22 2.22 -3.52
N LEU A 386 19.92 2.41 -3.70
CA LEU A 386 19.25 2.13 -4.96
C LEU A 386 19.82 2.98 -6.12
N VAL A 387 20.15 4.25 -5.86
CA VAL A 387 20.68 5.15 -6.89
C VAL A 387 22.18 4.98 -7.13
N MET A 388 22.96 4.73 -6.07
CA MET A 388 24.42 4.72 -6.14
C MET A 388 25.01 3.34 -6.46
N PHE A 389 24.30 2.25 -6.17
CA PHE A 389 24.83 0.92 -6.41
C PHE A 389 24.84 0.64 -7.92
N LYS A 390 26.04 0.59 -8.51
CA LYS A 390 26.22 0.03 -9.86
C LYS A 390 26.05 -1.47 -9.75
N SER A 391 25.27 -2.09 -10.63
CA SER A 391 25.51 -3.52 -10.87
C SER A 391 26.96 -3.66 -11.30
N PRO A 392 27.76 -4.52 -10.66
CA PRO A 392 28.98 -4.97 -11.29
C PRO A 392 28.54 -5.56 -12.65
N GLY A 393 29.03 -4.98 -13.74
CA GLY A 393 28.90 -5.62 -15.05
C GLY A 393 29.38 -7.06 -14.90
N THR A 394 28.51 -8.02 -15.23
CA THR A 394 28.82 -9.43 -15.46
C THR A 394 30.23 -9.88 -15.01
N GLY A 395 30.42 -10.18 -13.71
CA GLY A 395 31.74 -10.64 -13.25
C GLY A 395 31.98 -10.71 -11.73
N GLY A 396 31.20 -10.02 -10.89
CA GLY A 396 31.30 -10.18 -9.43
C GLY A 396 30.65 -11.49 -8.98
N ASP A 397 31.37 -12.33 -8.23
CA ASP A 397 30.80 -13.55 -7.65
C ASP A 397 29.61 -13.18 -6.75
N PRO A 398 28.37 -13.64 -7.06
CA PRO A 398 27.22 -13.42 -6.20
C PRO A 398 27.45 -13.89 -4.75
N ALA A 399 28.45 -14.75 -4.50
CA ALA A 399 28.84 -15.20 -3.17
C ALA A 399 29.49 -14.10 -2.30
N GLU A 400 30.21 -13.13 -2.87
CA GLU A 400 30.99 -12.17 -2.04
C GLU A 400 30.13 -11.12 -1.34
N MET A 401 28.89 -10.91 -1.78
CA MET A 401 27.92 -10.01 -1.13
C MET A 401 26.81 -10.73 -0.34
N THR A 402 26.94 -12.06 -0.16
CA THR A 402 26.03 -12.86 0.71
C THR A 402 26.39 -12.82 2.20
N ALA A 403 27.36 -11.97 2.58
CA ALA A 403 27.85 -11.82 3.96
C ALA A 403 26.93 -11.01 4.90
N MET A 404 25.62 -10.97 4.62
CA MET A 404 24.61 -10.85 5.69
C MET A 404 23.99 -12.24 5.85
N ASP A 405 24.62 -13.06 6.70
CA ASP A 405 24.24 -14.40 7.14
C ASP A 405 23.06 -15.06 6.41
N MET A 406 23.32 -15.60 5.21
CA MET A 406 22.49 -16.65 4.61
C MET A 406 23.33 -17.82 4.09
N PRO A 407 23.96 -18.65 4.96
CA PRO A 407 24.81 -19.77 4.52
C PRO A 407 24.08 -20.94 3.83
N ALA A 408 22.77 -20.84 3.56
CA ALA A 408 21.92 -22.00 3.26
C ALA A 408 21.23 -21.99 1.88
N MET A 409 21.70 -21.21 0.90
CA MET A 409 21.10 -21.13 -0.44
C MET A 409 22.02 -21.52 -1.61
N LYS A 410 23.06 -22.34 -1.38
CA LYS A 410 23.97 -22.85 -2.43
C LYS A 410 23.32 -23.83 -3.45
N GLY A 411 22.01 -24.09 -3.37
CA GLY A 411 21.27 -25.00 -4.27
C GLY A 411 20.06 -24.37 -4.97
N ALA A 412 19.98 -23.05 -5.04
CA ALA A 412 18.84 -22.34 -5.64
C ALA A 412 18.91 -22.37 -7.18
N GLY A 413 17.90 -22.97 -7.84
CA GLY A 413 17.81 -23.06 -9.30
C GLY A 413 17.72 -21.71 -10.04
N ARG A 414 17.81 -21.75 -11.38
CA ARG A 414 17.87 -20.57 -12.28
C ARG A 414 16.79 -19.49 -12.00
N ALA A 415 15.56 -19.89 -11.67
CA ALA A 415 14.46 -18.97 -11.34
C ALA A 415 14.73 -18.13 -10.07
N MET A 416 15.36 -18.73 -9.06
CA MET A 416 15.67 -18.07 -7.79
C MET A 416 16.93 -17.19 -7.91
N LYS A 417 17.86 -17.50 -8.83
CA LYS A 417 18.99 -16.62 -9.17
C LYS A 417 18.55 -15.29 -9.80
N GLY A 418 17.43 -15.30 -10.55
CA GLY A 418 16.79 -14.07 -11.05
C GLY A 418 16.11 -13.25 -9.94
N MET A 419 15.42 -13.91 -8.99
CA MET A 419 14.78 -13.27 -7.84
C MET A 419 15.75 -12.73 -6.78
N LEU A 420 16.93 -13.34 -6.67
CA LEU A 420 18.05 -12.87 -5.86
C LEU A 420 18.89 -11.80 -6.58
N GLY A 421 18.59 -11.53 -7.86
CA GLY A 421 19.27 -10.53 -8.66
C GLY A 421 19.10 -9.12 -8.09
N ASP A 422 20.16 -8.32 -8.17
CA ASP A 422 20.14 -6.94 -7.71
C ASP A 422 19.37 -6.06 -8.72
N PRO A 423 18.31 -5.32 -8.31
CA PRO A 423 17.62 -4.41 -9.21
C PRO A 423 18.56 -3.34 -9.78
N ALA A 424 19.71 -3.07 -9.15
CA ALA A 424 20.77 -2.19 -9.66
C ALA A 424 21.21 -2.52 -11.09
N GLY A 425 21.14 -3.78 -11.53
CA GLY A 425 21.51 -4.21 -12.89
C GLY A 425 20.42 -4.02 -13.93
N GLN A 426 19.26 -3.53 -13.52
CA GLN A 426 18.07 -3.32 -14.36
C GLN A 426 17.55 -1.89 -14.26
N LEU A 427 18.22 -1.00 -13.52
CA LEU A 427 17.84 0.41 -13.46
C LEU A 427 18.15 1.06 -14.82
N ALA A 428 17.31 2.01 -15.20
CA ALA A 428 17.59 2.80 -16.39
C ALA A 428 18.89 3.60 -16.21
N GLU A 429 19.62 3.81 -17.30
CA GLU A 429 20.88 4.57 -17.27
C GLU A 429 20.63 6.00 -16.75
N PRO A 430 21.51 6.58 -15.92
CA PRO A 430 21.28 7.91 -15.35
C PRO A 430 21.02 9.01 -16.39
N SER A 431 21.60 8.88 -17.58
CA SER A 431 21.36 9.78 -18.72
C SER A 431 19.89 9.81 -19.16
N THR A 432 19.14 8.72 -18.96
CA THR A 432 17.71 8.65 -19.27
C THR A 432 16.86 9.42 -18.26
N TRP A 433 17.30 9.54 -17.01
CA TRP A 433 16.58 10.28 -15.96
C TRP A 433 16.63 11.80 -16.17
N VAL A 434 17.65 12.26 -16.90
CA VAL A 434 17.87 13.66 -17.27
C VAL A 434 17.83 13.83 -18.79
N ALA A 435 17.08 12.99 -19.50
CA ALA A 435 16.94 13.08 -20.95
C ALA A 435 16.47 14.48 -21.37
N GLY A 436 17.23 15.14 -22.24
CA GLY A 436 17.00 16.53 -22.65
C GLY A 436 17.90 17.55 -21.95
N ALA A 437 18.61 17.16 -20.88
CA ALA A 437 19.60 18.02 -20.25
C ALA A 437 20.88 18.10 -21.09
N SER A 438 21.49 19.29 -21.14
CA SER A 438 22.85 19.44 -21.66
C SER A 438 23.85 18.83 -20.67
N VAL A 439 24.59 17.82 -21.12
CA VAL A 439 25.53 17.03 -20.28
C VAL A 439 26.58 17.90 -19.57
N ASN A 440 26.92 19.06 -20.14
CA ASN A 440 27.92 19.98 -19.60
C ASN A 440 27.30 21.22 -18.92
N ASP A 441 25.99 21.21 -18.67
CA ASP A 441 25.28 22.30 -17.98
C ASP A 441 24.67 21.79 -16.66
N PRO A 442 25.37 21.99 -15.53
CA PRO A 442 24.88 21.63 -14.20
C PRO A 442 23.48 22.16 -13.89
N ARG A 443 23.13 23.35 -14.38
CA ARG A 443 21.82 23.96 -14.12
C ARG A 443 20.72 23.22 -14.86
N SER A 444 20.95 22.92 -16.14
CA SER A 444 20.03 22.10 -16.93
C SER A 444 19.83 20.72 -16.28
N VAL A 445 20.90 20.09 -15.79
CA VAL A 445 20.82 18.78 -15.13
C VAL A 445 20.04 18.86 -13.81
N ALA A 446 20.34 19.84 -12.95
CA ALA A 446 19.61 20.06 -11.69
C ALA A 446 18.10 20.22 -11.93
N GLN A 447 17.71 21.01 -12.93
CA GLN A 447 16.31 21.22 -13.27
C GLN A 447 15.61 19.93 -13.69
N HIS A 448 16.27 19.11 -14.53
CA HIS A 448 15.69 17.83 -14.98
C HIS A 448 15.60 16.82 -13.84
N VAL A 449 16.62 16.72 -12.97
CA VAL A 449 16.58 15.88 -11.77
C VAL A 449 15.38 16.25 -10.89
N LEU A 450 15.22 17.54 -10.59
CA LEU A 450 14.11 18.02 -9.77
C LEU A 450 12.76 17.81 -10.43
N GLN A 451 12.67 17.98 -11.75
CA GLN A 451 11.45 17.73 -12.49
C GLN A 451 11.09 16.23 -12.47
N THR A 452 12.07 15.34 -12.64
CA THR A 452 11.88 13.89 -12.64
C THR A 452 11.48 13.38 -11.26
N VAL A 453 12.18 13.79 -10.20
CA VAL A 453 12.01 13.21 -8.86
C VAL A 453 10.87 13.88 -8.09
N VAL A 454 10.79 15.21 -8.13
CA VAL A 454 9.85 15.99 -7.30
C VAL A 454 8.95 16.92 -8.11
N GLN A 455 8.90 16.78 -9.44
CA GLN A 455 8.07 17.59 -10.34
C GLN A 455 8.29 19.09 -10.15
N GLY A 456 9.54 19.48 -9.87
CA GLY A 456 9.95 20.86 -9.65
C GLY A 456 9.66 21.41 -8.25
N ASP A 457 9.08 20.62 -7.34
CA ASP A 457 8.80 21.05 -5.96
C ASP A 457 10.06 21.01 -5.09
N ALA A 458 10.89 22.04 -5.27
CA ALA A 458 12.06 22.32 -4.46
C ALA A 458 12.16 23.82 -4.20
N THR A 459 12.55 24.19 -2.97
CA THR A 459 12.84 25.59 -2.61
C THR A 459 14.07 26.10 -3.37
N ALA A 460 14.25 27.43 -3.42
CA ALA A 460 15.44 28.03 -4.04
C ALA A 460 16.74 27.49 -3.40
N GLU A 461 16.76 27.32 -2.08
CA GLU A 461 17.89 26.73 -1.35
C GLU A 461 18.14 25.28 -1.78
N GLN A 462 17.09 24.45 -1.89
CA GLN A 462 17.23 23.06 -2.34
C GLN A 462 17.72 22.95 -3.78
N GLN A 463 17.27 23.87 -4.66
CA GLN A 463 17.76 23.98 -6.03
C GLN A 463 19.25 24.33 -6.07
N THR A 464 19.66 25.32 -5.27
CA THR A 464 21.08 25.70 -5.13
C THR A 464 21.93 24.55 -4.61
N ASN A 465 21.48 23.83 -3.58
CA ASN A 465 22.26 22.71 -3.02
C ASN A 465 22.52 21.59 -4.05
N ILE A 466 21.53 21.26 -4.89
CA ILE A 466 21.72 20.27 -5.96
C ILE A 466 22.65 20.81 -7.05
N LEU A 467 22.52 22.09 -7.42
CA LEU A 467 23.41 22.74 -8.38
C LEU A 467 24.87 22.75 -7.88
N ASP A 468 25.08 23.14 -6.63
CA ASP A 468 26.40 23.18 -6.00
C ASP A 468 27.03 21.78 -5.94
N PHE A 469 26.25 20.74 -5.66
CA PHE A 469 26.72 19.36 -5.73
C PHE A 469 27.20 18.97 -7.14
N LEU A 470 26.49 19.38 -8.18
CA LEU A 470 26.86 19.12 -9.57
C LEU A 470 28.12 19.90 -9.99
N SER A 471 28.39 21.03 -9.35
CA SER A 471 29.48 21.95 -9.67
C SER A 471 30.71 21.86 -8.76
N THR A 472 30.76 20.95 -7.76
CA THR A 472 31.88 20.87 -6.81
C THR A 472 32.40 19.45 -6.56
N ASP A 473 33.64 19.25 -6.11
CA ASP A 473 34.24 17.92 -5.80
C ASP A 473 33.88 17.35 -4.42
N GLY A 474 32.89 17.90 -3.70
CA GLY A 474 32.51 17.47 -2.36
C GLY A 474 33.38 18.01 -1.21
N VAL A 475 34.53 18.61 -1.51
CA VAL A 475 35.33 19.44 -0.57
C VAL A 475 35.28 20.94 -0.93
N GLY A 476 34.45 21.30 -1.91
CA GLY A 476 34.08 22.68 -2.24
C GLY A 476 34.86 23.28 -3.41
N ASN A 477 35.75 22.53 -4.06
CA ASN A 477 36.42 23.03 -5.26
C ASN A 477 35.48 22.93 -6.46
N HIS A 478 35.47 23.95 -7.31
CA HIS A 478 34.64 23.94 -8.51
C HIS A 478 35.12 22.88 -9.50
N VAL A 479 34.19 22.07 -10.01
CA VAL A 479 34.42 21.02 -11.01
C VAL A 479 33.50 21.24 -12.21
N THR A 480 34.06 21.07 -13.40
CA THR A 480 33.26 21.05 -14.63
C THR A 480 32.51 19.74 -14.74
N LEU A 481 31.18 19.79 -14.89
CA LEU A 481 30.40 18.62 -15.24
C LEU A 481 30.79 18.18 -16.65
N SER A 482 31.28 16.95 -16.77
CA SER A 482 31.83 16.37 -17.99
C SER A 482 31.32 14.95 -18.17
N ARG A 483 31.52 14.36 -19.36
CA ARG A 483 31.13 12.97 -19.62
C ARG A 483 31.77 11.96 -18.66
N GLU A 484 32.95 12.27 -18.11
CA GLU A 484 33.70 11.36 -17.23
C GLU A 484 33.07 11.26 -15.84
N ASN A 485 32.56 12.37 -15.30
CA ASN A 485 31.94 12.42 -13.96
C ASN A 485 30.41 12.48 -14.00
N PHE A 486 29.81 12.57 -15.19
CA PHE A 486 28.37 12.77 -15.38
C PHE A 486 27.53 11.73 -14.65
N GLU A 487 27.88 10.44 -14.78
CA GLU A 487 27.10 9.36 -14.18
C GLU A 487 27.05 9.48 -12.65
N GLU A 488 28.21 9.67 -12.02
CA GLU A 488 28.33 9.83 -10.57
C GLU A 488 27.58 11.07 -10.09
N LYS A 489 27.74 12.19 -10.81
CA LYS A 489 27.09 13.47 -10.49
C LYS A 489 25.57 13.40 -10.60
N VAL A 490 25.04 12.79 -11.66
CA VAL A 490 23.59 12.63 -11.82
C VAL A 490 23.02 11.68 -10.75
N ARG A 491 23.71 10.57 -10.45
CA ARG A 491 23.30 9.65 -9.37
C ARG A 491 23.28 10.36 -8.01
N GLY A 492 24.32 11.13 -7.69
CA GLY A 492 24.36 11.90 -6.45
C GLY A 492 23.25 12.95 -6.38
N ALA A 493 23.01 13.70 -7.46
CA ALA A 493 21.91 14.67 -7.52
C ALA A 493 20.53 14.02 -7.37
N MET A 494 20.29 12.85 -7.98
CA MET A 494 19.06 12.08 -7.81
C MET A 494 18.88 11.60 -6.36
N SER A 495 19.96 11.13 -5.74
CA SER A 495 19.95 10.72 -4.32
C SER A 495 19.58 11.89 -3.40
N LEU A 496 20.16 13.07 -3.63
CA LEU A 496 19.81 14.30 -2.91
C LEU A 496 18.35 14.73 -3.14
N ALA A 497 17.88 14.67 -4.40
CA ALA A 497 16.50 15.00 -4.73
C ALA A 497 15.49 14.04 -4.08
N MET A 498 15.81 12.75 -4.00
CA MET A 498 14.98 11.75 -3.31
C MET A 498 14.99 11.91 -1.78
N ALA A 499 16.00 12.57 -1.22
CA ALA A 499 16.03 12.90 0.20
C ALA A 499 15.15 14.10 0.57
N LEU A 500 14.67 14.88 -0.41
CA LEU A 500 13.85 16.07 -0.15
C LEU A 500 12.52 15.73 0.54
N PRO A 501 12.01 16.61 1.43
CA PRO A 501 10.72 16.43 2.08
C PRO A 501 9.57 16.20 1.09
N SER A 502 9.58 16.92 -0.03
CA SER A 502 8.59 16.74 -1.09
C SER A 502 8.56 15.28 -1.57
N TYR A 503 9.71 14.65 -1.81
CA TYR A 503 9.75 13.25 -2.24
C TYR A 503 9.20 12.25 -1.20
N GLN A 504 9.28 12.57 0.10
CA GLN A 504 8.74 11.72 1.16
C GLN A 504 7.20 11.73 1.22
N LEU A 505 6.57 12.68 0.51
CA LEU A 505 5.14 12.92 0.51
C LEU A 505 4.49 12.46 -0.80
N ALA A 506 3.29 11.88 -0.70
CA ALA A 506 2.45 11.42 -1.80
C ALA A 506 1.47 12.52 -2.23
#